data_AF-A0A4R8EUJ1-F1
#
_entry.id   AF-A0A4R8EUJ1-F1
#
_cell.length_a   1.000
_cell.length_b   1.000
_cell.length_c   1.000
_cell.angle_alpha   90.00
_cell.angle_beta   90.00
_cell.angle_gamma   90.00
#
_symmetry.space_group_name_H-M   'P 1'
#
loop_
_entity.id
_entity.type
_entity.pdbx_description
1 polymer ?
#
loop_
_entity_poly.entity_id
_entity_poly.type
_entity_poly.pdbx_seq_one_letter_code
_entity_poly.pdbx_strand_id
1 'polypeptide(L)'
;MMANYTLEKEFLKKVENNNDKQNEREILNKDQIKNLLLKYPKLPQDYLIYLQEIGSGSFRECQFNIASSLFDLEDLGLNNYYELKSNVWFFGDNYSGDFSGFDFDKNDGNVVEFWHESGELYYTNKPFQAYIREQMLMDENGKEIL
;
A
#
# COMPACT_ATOMS: atom_id res chain seq x y z
N MET A 1 -14.82 -5.59 12.23
CA MET A 1 -14.81 -4.14 12.48
C MET A 1 -14.57 -3.48 11.14
N MET A 2 -15.35 -2.48 10.75
CA MET A 2 -15.12 -1.76 9.49
C MET A 2 -13.86 -0.90 9.69
N ALA A 3 -12.85 -1.03 8.82
CA ALA A 3 -11.63 -0.23 8.93
C ALA A 3 -11.99 1.26 8.86
N ASN A 4 -11.29 2.08 9.65
CA ASN A 4 -11.39 3.54 9.68
C ASN A 4 -9.97 4.06 9.89
N TYR A 5 -9.54 5.04 9.09
CA TYR A 5 -8.19 5.60 9.11
C TYR A 5 -8.07 6.93 9.86
N THR A 6 -8.99 7.20 10.79
CA THR A 6 -9.01 8.45 11.56
C THR A 6 -7.69 8.67 12.31
N LEU A 7 -7.17 7.63 12.97
CA LEU A 7 -5.92 7.72 13.75
C LEU A 7 -4.72 7.99 12.84
N GLU A 8 -4.63 7.28 11.71
CA GLU A 8 -3.56 7.40 10.72
C GLU A 8 -3.57 8.78 10.08
N LYS A 9 -4.75 9.33 9.76
CA LYS A 9 -4.88 10.72 9.27
C LYS A 9 -4.39 11.75 10.28
N GLU A 10 -4.80 11.63 11.54
CA GLU A 10 -4.36 12.53 12.60
C GLU A 10 -2.86 12.41 12.83
N PHE A 11 -2.34 11.19 12.78
CA PHE A 11 -0.93 10.90 12.89
C PHE A 11 -0.10 11.56 11.78
N LEU A 12 -0.45 11.31 10.52
CA LEU A 12 0.25 11.89 9.36
C LEU A 12 0.25 13.41 9.40
N LYS A 13 -0.88 14.05 9.72
CA LYS A 13 -0.95 15.52 9.88
C LYS A 13 0.01 16.08 10.95
N LYS A 14 0.37 15.28 11.94
CA LYS A 14 1.26 15.66 13.03
C LYS A 14 2.73 15.49 12.65
N VAL A 15 3.07 14.40 11.96
CA VAL A 15 4.47 14.03 11.67
C VAL A 15 4.98 14.59 10.35
N GLU A 16 4.09 14.83 9.39
CA GLU A 16 4.45 15.33 8.07
C GLU A 16 4.61 16.85 8.02
N ASN A 17 5.52 17.32 7.18
CA ASN A 17 5.56 18.71 6.77
C ASN A 17 4.43 19.01 5.77
N ASN A 18 3.42 19.76 6.20
CA ASN A 18 2.25 20.12 5.39
C ASN A 18 2.57 20.98 4.14
N ASN A 19 3.79 21.54 4.04
CA ASN A 19 4.22 22.28 2.86
C ASN A 19 5.10 21.45 1.91
N ASP A 20 5.39 20.20 2.25
CA ASP A 20 6.14 19.30 1.38
C ASP A 20 5.19 18.65 0.38
N LYS A 21 5.47 18.85 -0.91
CA LYS A 21 4.69 18.28 -2.00
C LYS A 21 4.75 16.76 -2.04
N GLN A 22 5.77 16.16 -1.45
CA GLN A 22 5.88 14.70 -1.35
C GLN A 22 4.76 14.10 -0.50
N ASN A 23 4.14 14.87 0.40
CA ASN A 23 3.01 14.41 1.22
C ASN A 23 1.65 14.68 0.57
N GLU A 24 1.61 15.24 -0.65
CA GLU A 24 0.38 15.40 -1.40
C GLU A 24 -0.17 14.03 -1.83
N ARG A 25 -1.46 13.80 -1.55
CA ARG A 25 -2.14 12.55 -1.85
C ARG A 25 -3.43 12.79 -2.62
N GLU A 26 -3.73 11.89 -3.56
CA GLU A 26 -4.98 11.85 -4.31
C GLU A 26 -5.98 10.91 -3.63
N ILE A 27 -7.09 11.47 -3.16
CA ILE A 27 -8.20 10.67 -2.64
C ILE A 27 -9.02 10.12 -3.82
N LEU A 28 -9.20 8.80 -3.87
CA LEU A 28 -9.99 8.16 -4.90
C LEU A 28 -11.49 8.30 -4.61
N ASN A 29 -12.22 8.75 -5.62
CA ASN A 29 -13.67 8.86 -5.56
C ASN A 29 -14.37 7.50 -5.77
N LYS A 30 -15.70 7.47 -5.60
CA LYS A 30 -16.50 6.25 -5.70
C LYS A 30 -16.39 5.55 -7.07
N ASP A 31 -16.29 6.31 -8.16
CA ASP A 31 -16.19 5.75 -9.50
C ASP A 31 -14.81 5.14 -9.75
N GLN A 32 -13.73 5.80 -9.28
CA GLN A 32 -12.38 5.24 -9.31
C GLN A 32 -12.30 3.93 -8.52
N ILE A 33 -12.85 3.90 -7.30
CA ILE A 33 -12.90 2.68 -6.47
C ILE A 33 -13.72 1.58 -7.14
N LYS A 34 -14.87 1.93 -7.74
CA LYS A 34 -15.69 0.98 -8.49
C LYS A 34 -14.92 0.38 -9.67
N ASN A 35 -14.20 1.19 -10.43
CA ASN A 35 -13.39 0.72 -11.55
C ASN A 35 -12.25 -0.20 -11.07
N LEU A 36 -11.62 0.14 -9.95
CA LEU A 36 -10.58 -0.69 -9.34
C LEU A 36 -11.14 -2.06 -8.92
N LEU A 37 -12.32 -2.09 -8.30
CA LEU A 37 -13.02 -3.33 -7.94
C LEU A 37 -13.50 -4.14 -9.16
N LEU A 38 -13.85 -3.49 -10.26
CA LEU A 38 -14.20 -4.21 -11.50
C LEU A 38 -12.98 -4.95 -12.08
N LYS A 39 -11.79 -4.35 -11.98
CA LYS A 39 -10.53 -4.98 -12.43
C LYS A 39 -10.01 -6.01 -11.41
N TYR A 40 -10.15 -5.73 -10.11
CA TYR A 40 -9.65 -6.57 -9.02
C TYR A 40 -10.76 -6.81 -7.96
N PRO A 41 -11.72 -7.73 -8.22
CA PRO A 41 -12.89 -7.93 -7.36
C PRO A 41 -12.61 -8.43 -5.94
N LYS A 42 -11.38 -8.89 -5.72
CA LYS A 42 -10.89 -9.53 -4.49
C LYS A 42 -10.07 -8.58 -3.60
N LEU A 43 -9.99 -7.30 -3.94
CA LEU A 43 -9.20 -6.34 -3.17
C LEU A 43 -9.69 -6.23 -1.72
N PRO A 44 -8.77 -6.13 -0.73
CA PRO A 44 -9.14 -5.95 0.66
C PRO A 44 -9.91 -4.66 0.91
N GLN A 45 -10.95 -4.75 1.74
CA GLN A 45 -11.82 -3.61 2.02
C GLN A 45 -11.10 -2.49 2.76
N ASP A 46 -10.13 -2.81 3.62
CA ASP A 46 -9.32 -1.83 4.34
C ASP A 46 -8.36 -1.06 3.42
N TYR A 47 -7.83 -1.68 2.36
CA TYR A 47 -7.10 -0.96 1.31
C TYR A 47 -7.99 0.01 0.52
N LEU A 48 -9.20 -0.41 0.16
CA LEU A 48 -10.13 0.47 -0.55
C LEU A 48 -10.55 1.67 0.30
N ILE A 49 -10.80 1.45 1.60
CA ILE A 49 -11.11 2.54 2.53
C ILE A 49 -9.90 3.47 2.65
N TYR A 50 -8.66 2.95 2.70
CA TYR A 50 -7.45 3.78 2.71
C TYR A 50 -7.40 4.73 1.51
N LEU A 51 -7.62 4.23 0.30
CA LEU A 51 -7.60 5.05 -0.92
C LEU A 51 -8.70 6.13 -0.92
N GLN A 52 -9.84 5.88 -0.27
CA GLN A 52 -10.93 6.84 -0.12
C GLN A 52 -10.71 7.86 1.00
N GLU A 53 -9.90 7.50 1.98
CA GLU A 53 -9.73 8.28 3.20
C GLU A 53 -8.42 9.05 3.22
N ILE A 54 -7.30 8.37 3.03
CA ILE A 54 -5.95 8.92 3.04
C ILE A 54 -5.50 9.25 1.61
N GLY A 55 -5.79 8.36 0.66
CA GLY A 55 -5.45 8.55 -0.75
C GLY A 55 -4.14 7.86 -1.20
N SER A 56 -3.94 7.83 -2.51
CA SER A 56 -2.69 7.40 -3.15
C SER A 56 -1.67 8.54 -3.17
N GLY A 57 -0.39 8.20 -3.19
CA GLY A 57 0.74 9.12 -3.08
C GLY A 57 1.67 8.68 -1.96
N SER A 58 2.63 9.53 -1.65
CA SER A 58 3.58 9.25 -0.57
C SER A 58 3.11 9.76 0.78
N PHE A 59 3.71 9.21 1.82
CA PHE A 59 3.61 9.72 3.17
C PHE A 59 4.98 9.76 3.83
N ARG A 60 5.09 10.61 4.86
CA ARG A 60 6.35 10.90 5.58
C ARG A 60 7.52 11.18 4.65
N GLU A 61 7.40 12.19 3.80
CA GLU A 61 8.52 12.69 2.98
C GLU A 61 9.21 11.57 2.16
N CYS A 62 8.39 10.81 1.42
CA CYS A 62 8.81 9.66 0.62
C CYS A 62 9.37 8.46 1.42
N GLN A 63 8.82 8.20 2.60
CA GLN A 63 9.11 6.94 3.29
C GLN A 63 8.50 5.73 2.57
N PHE A 64 7.29 5.89 2.03
CA PHE A 64 6.59 4.86 1.29
C PHE A 64 5.58 5.52 0.36
N ASN A 65 5.30 4.86 -0.77
CA ASN A 65 4.38 5.33 -1.79
C ASN A 65 3.25 4.33 -2.03
N ILE A 66 2.02 4.84 -2.18
CA ILE A 66 0.84 4.06 -2.55
C ILE A 66 0.37 4.50 -3.94
N ALA A 67 0.31 3.57 -4.89
CA ALA A 67 -0.24 3.80 -6.21
C ALA A 67 -1.77 3.88 -6.21
N SER A 68 -2.33 4.67 -7.13
CA SER A 68 -3.79 4.80 -7.34
C SER A 68 -4.40 3.56 -8.04
N SER A 69 -3.56 2.71 -8.62
CA SER A 69 -3.94 1.43 -9.21
C SER A 69 -2.87 0.38 -8.92
N LEU A 70 -3.25 -0.88 -8.99
CA LEU A 70 -2.26 -1.95 -8.88
C LEU A 70 -1.42 -2.10 -10.16
N PHE A 71 -0.20 -2.58 -9.99
CA PHE A 71 0.76 -2.87 -11.06
C PHE A 71 1.48 -4.21 -10.79
N ASP A 72 2.16 -4.76 -11.78
CA ASP A 72 2.98 -5.96 -11.64
C ASP A 72 4.42 -5.75 -12.15
N LEU A 73 5.21 -6.83 -12.25
CA LEU A 73 6.58 -6.74 -12.76
C LEU A 73 6.66 -6.45 -14.25
N GLU A 74 5.64 -6.80 -15.04
CA GLU A 74 5.59 -6.50 -16.47
C GLU A 74 5.38 -5.00 -16.67
N ASP A 75 4.48 -4.39 -15.90
CA ASP A 75 4.26 -2.93 -15.89
C ASP A 75 5.57 -2.15 -15.59
N LEU A 76 6.49 -2.75 -14.83
CA LEU A 76 7.79 -2.19 -14.47
C LEU A 76 8.93 -2.59 -15.44
N GLY A 77 8.69 -3.48 -16.41
CA GLY A 77 9.73 -4.02 -17.30
C GLY A 77 10.74 -4.95 -16.60
N LEU A 78 10.34 -5.54 -15.46
CA LEU A 78 11.17 -6.40 -14.62
C LEU A 78 10.98 -7.91 -14.86
N ASN A 79 10.01 -8.28 -15.69
CA ASN A 79 9.68 -9.67 -16.03
C ASN A 79 10.82 -10.48 -16.71
N ASN A 80 11.87 -9.82 -17.22
CA ASN A 80 13.06 -10.48 -17.74
C ASN A 80 14.11 -10.81 -16.67
N TYR A 81 13.99 -10.22 -15.48
CA TYR A 81 14.93 -10.38 -14.37
C TYR A 81 14.36 -11.23 -13.24
N TYR A 82 13.05 -11.16 -13.05
CA TYR A 82 12.34 -11.87 -11.98
C TYR A 82 11.13 -12.60 -12.53
N GLU A 83 10.81 -13.75 -11.92
CA GLU A 83 9.63 -14.55 -12.23
C GLU A 83 8.83 -14.79 -10.94
N LEU A 84 7.60 -14.29 -10.91
CA LEU A 84 6.67 -14.56 -9.80
C LEU A 84 5.87 -15.81 -10.11
N LYS A 85 5.86 -16.76 -9.17
CA LYS A 85 5.07 -18.00 -9.25
C LYS A 85 3.64 -17.85 -8.75
N SER A 86 3.19 -16.62 -8.53
CA SER A 86 1.92 -16.27 -7.93
C SER A 86 1.35 -15.03 -8.63
N ASN A 87 0.02 -14.95 -8.69
CA ASN A 87 -0.72 -13.78 -9.15
C ASN A 87 -0.64 -12.63 -8.13
N VAL A 88 0.53 -11.99 -8.05
CA VAL A 88 0.77 -10.84 -7.18
C VAL A 88 0.60 -9.54 -7.95
N TRP A 89 -0.17 -8.63 -7.37
CA TRP A 89 -0.23 -7.25 -7.84
C TRP A 89 0.15 -6.30 -6.71
N PHE A 90 1.03 -5.35 -7.04
CA PHE A 90 1.60 -4.38 -6.13
C PHE A 90 0.73 -3.14 -6.03
N PHE A 91 0.65 -2.56 -4.84
CA PHE A 91 -0.03 -1.31 -4.56
C PHE A 91 0.93 -0.18 -4.18
N GLY A 92 2.22 -0.46 -3.96
CA GLY A 92 3.14 0.53 -3.43
C GLY A 92 4.57 0.03 -3.29
N ASP A 93 5.46 0.95 -2.92
CA ASP A 93 6.90 0.75 -2.85
C ASP A 93 7.54 1.60 -1.74
N ASN A 94 8.71 1.17 -1.26
CA ASN A 94 9.48 1.84 -0.21
C ASN A 94 10.63 2.71 -0.77
N TYR A 95 10.58 3.09 -2.06
CA TYR A 95 11.64 3.80 -2.77
C TYR A 95 13.01 3.12 -2.80
N SER A 96 13.11 1.89 -2.32
CA SER A 96 14.36 1.11 -2.23
C SER A 96 14.38 -0.08 -3.18
N GLY A 97 13.37 -0.19 -4.05
CA GLY A 97 13.21 -1.30 -5.00
C GLY A 97 12.26 -2.40 -4.53
N ASP A 98 11.85 -2.40 -3.26
CA ASP A 98 10.89 -3.38 -2.76
C ASP A 98 9.45 -2.92 -3.00
N PHE A 99 8.60 -3.89 -3.35
CA PHE A 99 7.19 -3.64 -3.65
C PHE A 99 6.30 -4.33 -2.63
N SER A 100 5.17 -3.71 -2.30
CA SER A 100 4.14 -4.31 -1.46
C SER A 100 2.87 -4.52 -2.26
N GLY A 101 2.21 -5.64 -2.06
CA GLY A 101 1.09 -6.07 -2.88
C GLY A 101 0.17 -7.06 -2.21
N PHE A 102 -0.71 -7.64 -3.03
CA PHE A 102 -1.61 -8.71 -2.65
C PHE A 102 -1.40 -9.91 -3.57
N ASP A 103 -1.39 -11.09 -2.96
CA ASP A 103 -1.39 -12.37 -3.66
C ASP A 103 -2.86 -12.81 -3.89
N PHE A 104 -3.31 -12.72 -5.14
CA PHE A 104 -4.68 -13.06 -5.52
C PHE A 104 -4.95 -14.56 -5.65
N ASP A 105 -3.90 -15.39 -5.66
CA ASP A 105 -4.02 -16.85 -5.61
C ASP A 105 -4.32 -17.29 -4.17
N LYS A 106 -3.66 -16.69 -3.17
CA LYS A 106 -3.98 -16.90 -1.74
C LYS A 106 -5.32 -16.27 -1.35
N ASN A 107 -5.56 -15.03 -1.80
CA ASN A 107 -6.80 -14.31 -1.58
C ASN A 107 -7.24 -14.24 -0.09
N ASP A 108 -6.27 -14.06 0.81
CA ASP A 108 -6.49 -13.91 2.26
C ASP A 108 -6.57 -12.44 2.70
N GLY A 109 -6.27 -11.52 1.78
CA GLY A 109 -6.23 -10.07 2.01
C GLY A 109 -5.03 -9.59 2.82
N ASN A 110 -4.04 -10.46 3.05
CA ASN A 110 -2.79 -10.09 3.68
C ASN A 110 -1.81 -9.49 2.68
N VAL A 111 -0.96 -8.59 3.17
CA VAL A 111 0.09 -7.98 2.36
C VAL A 111 1.22 -8.98 2.12
N VAL A 112 1.69 -9.02 0.88
CA VAL A 112 2.94 -9.66 0.47
C VAL A 112 3.93 -8.59 0.05
N GLU A 113 5.20 -8.78 0.39
CA GLU A 113 6.30 -7.96 -0.09
C GLU A 113 7.08 -8.73 -1.16
N PHE A 114 7.55 -8.03 -2.18
CA PHE A 114 8.58 -8.50 -3.10
C PHE A 114 9.88 -7.80 -2.73
N TRP A 115 10.91 -8.58 -2.42
CA TRP A 115 12.24 -8.06 -2.06
C TRP A 115 13.15 -8.09 -3.27
N HIS A 116 13.60 -6.92 -3.71
CA HIS A 116 14.35 -6.83 -4.96
C HIS A 116 15.73 -7.49 -4.87
N GLU A 117 16.36 -7.50 -3.70
CA GLU A 117 17.68 -8.08 -3.52
C GLU A 117 17.71 -9.59 -3.78
N SER A 118 16.64 -10.30 -3.38
CA SER A 118 16.52 -11.75 -3.54
C SER A 118 15.59 -12.19 -4.66
N GLY A 119 14.70 -11.29 -5.11
CA GLY A 119 13.61 -11.63 -6.02
C GLY A 119 12.51 -12.49 -5.38
N GLU A 120 12.47 -12.56 -4.04
CA GLU A 120 11.54 -13.44 -3.31
C GLU A 120 10.30 -12.71 -2.82
N LEU A 121 9.22 -13.48 -2.60
CA LEU A 121 8.00 -13.02 -1.96
C LEU A 121 8.04 -13.31 -0.45
N TYR A 122 7.89 -12.26 0.36
CA TYR A 122 7.75 -12.35 1.81
C TYR A 122 6.28 -12.13 2.22
N TYR A 123 5.67 -13.15 2.83
CA TYR A 123 4.29 -13.08 3.28
C TYR A 123 4.22 -12.55 4.72
N THR A 124 3.79 -11.30 4.86
CA THR A 124 3.78 -10.60 6.15
C THR A 124 2.79 -11.19 7.16
N ASN A 125 1.76 -11.90 6.68
CA ASN A 125 0.59 -12.34 7.45
C ASN A 125 -0.14 -11.18 8.15
N LYS A 126 -0.04 -9.96 7.60
CA LYS A 126 -0.68 -8.75 8.14
C LYS A 126 -1.76 -8.26 7.18
N PRO A 127 -2.92 -7.82 7.68
CA PRO A 127 -3.86 -7.06 6.88
C PRO A 127 -3.25 -5.71 6.48
N PHE A 128 -3.78 -5.10 5.43
CA PHE A 128 -3.25 -3.85 4.88
C PHE A 128 -3.16 -2.73 5.91
N GLN A 129 -4.20 -2.54 6.75
CA GLN A 129 -4.16 -1.48 7.77
C GLN A 129 -3.02 -1.66 8.79
N ALA A 130 -2.76 -2.89 9.24
CA ALA A 130 -1.67 -3.16 10.18
C ALA A 130 -0.31 -2.93 9.50
N TYR A 131 -0.18 -3.41 8.26
CA TYR A 131 1.03 -3.22 7.46
C TYR A 131 1.35 -1.75 7.24
N ILE A 132 0.37 -0.95 6.81
CA ILE A 132 0.63 0.46 6.47
C ILE A 132 0.98 1.31 7.68
N ARG A 133 0.48 0.97 8.88
CA ARG A 133 0.91 1.62 10.13
C ARG A 133 2.39 1.42 10.42
N GLU A 134 2.91 0.23 10.15
CA GLU A 134 4.34 -0.05 10.30
C GLU A 134 5.18 0.76 9.31
N GLN A 135 4.73 0.86 8.05
CA GLN A 135 5.37 1.74 7.06
C GLN A 135 5.31 3.21 7.48
N MET A 136 4.23 3.62 8.14
CA MET A 136 4.10 4.93 8.78
C MET A 136 4.84 5.03 10.11
N LEU A 137 5.64 4.05 10.58
CA LEU A 137 6.24 4.02 11.93
C LEU A 137 5.27 4.46 13.04
N MET A 138 4.05 3.91 12.99
CA MET A 138 2.96 4.23 13.89
C MET A 138 2.56 2.99 14.69
N ASP A 139 2.45 3.10 16.00
CA ASP A 139 1.98 2.03 16.88
C ASP A 139 0.44 1.91 16.86
N GLU A 140 -0.08 0.91 17.55
CA GLU A 140 -1.53 0.65 17.64
C GLU A 140 -2.33 1.78 18.30
N ASN A 141 -1.66 2.66 19.06
CA ASN A 141 -2.24 3.80 19.77
C ASN A 141 -2.10 5.13 19.00
N GLY A 142 -1.58 5.10 17.77
CA GLY A 142 -1.31 6.29 16.97
C GLY A 142 -0.15 7.14 17.48
N LYS A 143 0.82 6.50 18.13
CA LYS A 143 2.09 7.12 18.50
C LYS A 143 3.18 6.71 17.53
N GLU A 144 4.16 7.60 17.41
CA GLU A 144 5.34 7.35 16.58
C GLU A 144 6.24 6.31 17.24
N ILE A 145 6.73 5.38 16.44
CA ILE A 145 7.74 4.39 16.81
C ILE A 145 9.09 4.94 16.34
N LEU A 146 10.03 5.13 17.29
CA LEU A 146 11.40 5.55 17.05
C LEU A 146 12.37 4.42 17.38
#